data_AF-A0A3B4Y5X5-F1
#
_entry.id   AF-A0A3B4Y5X5-F1
#
_cell.length_a   1.000
_cell.length_b   1.000
_cell.length_c   1.000
_cell.angle_alpha   90.00
_cell.angle_beta   90.00
_cell.angle_gamma   90.00
#
_symmetry.space_group_name_H-M   'P 1'
#
loop_
_entity.id
_entity.type
_entity.pdbx_description
1 polymer ?
#
loop_
_entity_poly.entity_id
_entity_poly.type
_entity_poly.pdbx_seq_one_letter_code
_entity_poly.pdbx_strand_id
1 'polypeptide(L)' 'MAVYDVFCEELEDLVHFSVHDLPARGYVVMEEIRRQGKLCDVTLKLSDEEESKSFITGRNPP' A
#
# COMPACT_ATOMS: atom_id res chain seq x y z
N MET A 1 -2.95 23.59 -18.50
CA MET A 1 -2.04 22.42 -18.52
C MET A 1 -0.80 22.78 -17.70
N ALA A 2 -0.96 22.95 -16.37
CA ALA A 2 0.12 23.37 -15.47
C ALA A 2 -0.05 22.82 -14.04
N VAL A 3 -0.87 21.76 -13.89
CA VAL A 3 -0.98 21.00 -12.63
C VAL A 3 -0.21 19.68 -12.73
N TYR A 4 -0.09 19.09 -13.92
CA TYR A 4 0.60 17.81 -14.11
C TYR A 4 2.12 17.87 -13.92
N ASP A 5 2.75 19.04 -14.04
CA ASP A 5 4.22 19.19 -13.99
C ASP A 5 4.76 19.16 -12.54
N VAL A 6 4.00 19.68 -11.57
CA VAL A 6 4.40 19.67 -10.14
C VAL A 6 4.16 18.32 -9.48
N PHE A 7 3.16 17.55 -9.94
CA PHE A 7 2.92 16.19 -9.46
C PHE A 7 3.83 15.15 -10.10
N CYS A 8 4.59 15.50 -11.14
CA CYS A 8 5.34 14.52 -11.93
C CYS A 8 6.49 13.87 -11.14
N GLU A 9 7.18 14.61 -10.27
CA GLU A 9 8.29 14.05 -9.47
C GLU A 9 7.80 13.11 -8.36
N GLU A 10 6.65 13.38 -7.73
CA GLU A 10 6.08 12.50 -6.69
C GLU A 10 5.38 11.25 -7.26
N LEU A 11 5.04 11.25 -8.55
CA LEU A 11 4.38 10.13 -9.22
C LEU A 11 5.34 9.05 -9.71
N GLU A 12 6.65 9.26 -9.68
CA GLU A 12 7.63 8.26 -10.14
C GLU A 12 7.63 6.98 -9.28
N ASP A 13 7.29 7.11 -7.99
CA ASP A 13 7.15 5.98 -7.05
C ASP A 13 5.71 5.44 -6.97
N LEU A 14 4.79 5.91 -7.82
CA LEU A 14 3.39 5.51 -7.83
C LEU A 14 3.13 4.40 -8.87
N VAL A 15 2.53 3.30 -8.43
CA VAL A 15 2.08 2.22 -9.33
C VAL A 15 0.56 2.08 -9.27
N HIS A 16 -0.07 2.11 -10.44
CA HIS A 16 -1.52 1.90 -10.58
C HIS A 16 -1.82 0.46 -10.99
N PHE A 17 -2.74 -0.19 -10.27
CA PHE A 17 -3.29 -1.50 -10.59
C PHE A 17 -4.80 -1.41 -10.83
N SER A 18 -5.29 -2.11 -11.84
CA SER A 18 -6.72 -2.40 -11.92
C SER A 18 -7.09 -3.48 -10.92
N VAL A 19 -8.37 -3.59 -10.55
CA VAL A 19 -8.86 -4.62 -9.61
C VAL A 19 -8.47 -6.04 -10.04
N HIS A 20 -8.48 -6.31 -11.35
CA HIS A 20 -8.07 -7.60 -11.91
C HIS A 20 -6.56 -7.88 -11.78
N ASP A 21 -5.73 -6.85 -11.70
CA ASP A 21 -4.28 -6.97 -11.55
C ASP A 21 -3.85 -7.16 -10.08
N LEU A 22 -4.73 -6.82 -9.12
CA LEU A 22 -4.40 -6.89 -7.70
C LEU A 22 -3.94 -8.29 -7.26
N PRO A 23 -4.62 -9.40 -7.58
CA PRO A 23 -4.19 -10.73 -7.14
C PRO A 23 -2.83 -11.16 -7.71
N ALA A 24 -2.56 -10.81 -8.97
CA ALA A 24 -1.35 -11.27 -9.66
C ALA A 24 -0.13 -10.36 -9.43
N ARG A 25 -0.36 -9.07 -9.17
CA ARG A 25 0.71 -8.05 -9.14
C ARG A 25 0.61 -7.12 -7.93
N GLY A 26 -0.59 -6.65 -7.60
CA GLY A 26 -0.79 -5.68 -6.51
C GLY A 26 -0.47 -6.23 -5.12
N TYR A 27 -1.02 -7.39 -4.74
CA TYR A 27 -0.84 -7.97 -3.40
C TYR A 27 0.61 -8.34 -3.10
N VAL A 28 1.35 -8.82 -4.10
CA VAL A 28 2.78 -9.14 -3.96
C VAL A 28 3.58 -7.87 -3.62
N VAL A 29 3.29 -6.75 -4.31
CA VAL A 29 3.92 -5.46 -4.01
C VAL A 29 3.52 -4.95 -2.62
N MET A 30 2.24 -5.05 -2.25
CA MET A 30 1.75 -4.68 -0.92
C MET A 30 2.42 -5.52 0.19
N GLU A 31 2.62 -6.82 -0.03
CA GLU A 31 3.31 -7.69 0.92
C GLU A 31 4.77 -7.30 1.11
N GLU A 32 5.48 -6.96 0.03
CA GLU A 32 6.87 -6.50 0.09
C GLU A 32 6.99 -5.19 0.88
N ILE A 33 6.11 -4.23 0.61
CA ILE A 33 6.05 -2.95 1.32
C ILE A 33 5.79 -3.19 2.82
N ARG A 34 4.85 -4.07 3.14
CA ARG A 34 4.50 -4.46 4.52
C ARG A 34 5.69 -5.13 5.24
N ARG A 35 6.43 -6.01 4.56
CA ARG A 35 7.61 -6.68 5.12
C ARG A 35 8.74 -5.70 5.44
N GLN A 36 8.83 -4.59 4.71
CA GLN A 36 9.74 -3.49 5.00
C GLN A 36 9.25 -2.56 6.12
N GLY A 37 8.05 -2.80 6.67
CA GLY A 37 7.42 -1.94 7.69
C GLY A 37 6.96 -0.59 7.14
N LYS A 38 6.72 -0.48 5.83
CA LYS A 38 6.32 0.77 5.16
C LYS A 38 4.82 0.78 4.91
N LEU A 39 4.21 1.97 4.92
CA LEU A 39 2.79 2.23 4.60
C LEU A 39 1.77 1.39 5.38
N CYS A 40 2.18 0.70 6.45
CA CYS A 40 1.30 -0.02 7.35
C CYS A 40 0.52 0.99 8.19
N ASP A 41 -0.77 1.12 7.95
CA ASP A 41 -1.66 2.05 8.66
C ASP A 41 -2.55 1.35 9.71
N VAL A 42 -2.60 0.03 9.69
CA VAL A 42 -3.31 -0.80 10.68
C VAL A 42 -2.37 -1.87 11.22
N THR A 43 -2.36 -2.08 12.54
CA THR A 43 -1.67 -3.20 13.19
C THR A 43 -2.64 -3.93 14.10
N LEU A 44 -2.84 -5.22 13.85
CA LEU A 44 -3.67 -6.10 14.65
C LEU A 44 -2.79 -6.85 15.64
N LYS A 45 -3.07 -6.65 16.94
CA LYS A 45 -2.49 -7.45 18.00
C LYS A 45 -3.45 -8.60 18.30
N LEU A 46 -3.01 -9.82 18.03
CA LEU A 46 -3.79 -11.01 18.35
C LEU A 46 -3.60 -11.30 19.84
N SER A 47 -4.68 -11.36 20.60
CA SER A 47 -4.61 -11.49 22.07
C SER A 47 -3.87 -12.75 22.55
N ASP A 48 -3.78 -13.77 21.69
CA ASP A 48 -3.19 -15.08 21.98
C ASP A 48 -1.79 -15.29 21.35
N GLU A 49 -1.29 -14.34 20.56
CA GLU A 49 0.07 -14.39 19.99
C GLU A 49 0.89 -13.17 20.44
N GLU A 50 2.17 -13.36 20.79
CA GLU A 50 3.08 -12.23 21.06
C GLU A 50 3.40 -11.42 19.79
N GLU A 51 3.01 -11.93 18.61
CA GLU A 51 3.27 -11.32 17.32
C GLU A 51 2.11 -10.40 16.88
N SER A 52 2.45 -9.16 16.55
CA SER A 52 1.51 -8.20 15.96
C SER A 52 1.60 -8.24 14.42
N LYS A 53 0.46 -8.24 13.73
CA LYS A 53 0.38 -8.25 12.27
C LYS A 53 0.01 -6.87 11.73
N SER A 54 0.92 -6.24 10.99
CA SER A 54 0.68 -4.95 10.32
C SER A 54 0.12 -5.14 8.91
N PHE A 55 -0.78 -4.26 8.48
CA PHE A 55 -1.48 -4.29 7.19
C PHE A 55 -1.47 -2.91 6.53
N ILE A 56 -1.56 -2.91 5.20
CA ILE A 56 -1.79 -1.72 4.38
C ILE A 56 -3.27 -1.73 4.01
N THR A 57 -4.06 -0.82 4.58
CA THR A 57 -5.44 -0.62 4.16
C THR A 57 -5.45 0.43 3.06
N GLY A 58 -5.95 0.06 1.89
CA GLY A 58 -6.24 1.06 0.86
C GLY A 58 -7.32 1.99 1.41
N ARG A 59 -6.95 3.16 1.93
CA ARG A 59 -7.94 4.21 2.20
C ARG A 59 -8.51 4.62 0.86
N ASN A 60 -9.72 4.15 0.55
CA ASN A 60 -10.49 4.72 -0.54
C ASN A 60 -10.93 6.11 -0.04
N PRO A 61 -10.45 7.22 -0.62
CA PRO A 61 -10.92 8.53 -0.21
C PRO A 61 -12.45 8.62 -0.45
N PRO A 62 -13.19 9.37 0.37
CA PRO A 62 -14.65 9.48 0.28
C PRO A 62 -15.11 10.06 -1.07
#